data_AF-A0A533B556-F1
#
_entry.id   AF-A0A533B556-F1
#
_cell.length_a   1.000
_cell.length_b   1.000
_cell.length_c   1.000
_cell.angle_alpha   90.00
_cell.angle_beta   90.00
_cell.angle_gamma   90.00
#
_symmetry.space_group_name_H-M   'P 1'
#
loop_
_entity.id
_entity.type
_entity.pdbx_description
1 polymer ?
#
loop_
_entity_poly.entity_id
_entity_poly.type
_entity_poly.pdbx_seq_one_letter_code
_entity_poly.pdbx_strand_id
1 'polypeptide(L)' 'MGLLDSLMPARTALLVIDMQGDFLLPEGYAAQAGLNLAPLVATIRPIEKLLAVGRAARRTSIWFVSFAWFAERN' A
#
# COMPACT_ATOMS: atom_id res chain seq x y z
N MET A 1 18.96 -10.53 -20.43
CA MET A 1 18.74 -10.21 -19.01
C MET A 1 17.28 -9.79 -18.87
N GLY A 2 16.50 -10.53 -18.06
CA GLY A 2 15.07 -10.30 -17.89
C GLY A 2 14.77 -9.18 -16.91
N LEU A 3 13.54 -8.66 -16.93
CA LEU A 3 13.07 -7.62 -16.01
C LEU A 3 13.31 -7.99 -14.54
N LEU A 4 13.07 -9.26 -14.19
CA LEU A 4 13.23 -9.76 -12.82
C LEU A 4 14.69 -9.79 -12.36
N ASP A 5 15.63 -10.03 -13.27
CA ASP A 5 17.07 -10.04 -12.96
C ASP A 5 17.58 -8.64 -12.53
N SER A 6 16.83 -7.58 -12.86
CA SER A 6 17.18 -6.20 -12.51
C SER A 6 16.74 -5.77 -11.10
N LEU A 7 15.88 -6.58 -10.44
CA LEU A 7 15.32 -6.25 -9.13
C LEU A 7 16.32 -6.58 -8.02
N MET A 8 17.19 -5.63 -7.71
CA MET A 8 18.16 -5.75 -6.62
C MET A 8 17.63 -5.09 -5.36
N PRO A 9 17.57 -5.79 -4.19
CA PRO A 9 17.06 -5.21 -2.95
C PRO A 9 17.65 -3.83 -2.58
N ALA A 10 18.94 -3.62 -2.82
CA ALA A 10 19.61 -2.35 -2.54
C ALA A 10 19.26 -1.20 -3.50
N ARG A 11 18.56 -1.50 -4.60
CA ARG A 11 18.12 -0.53 -5.63
C ARG A 11 16.61 -0.55 -5.84
N THR A 12 15.89 -1.29 -5.01
CA THR A 12 14.44 -1.48 -5.11
C THR A 12 13.80 -1.14 -3.77
N ALA A 13 12.64 -0.48 -3.81
CA ALA A 13 11.84 -0.21 -2.63
C ALA A 13 10.43 -0.81 -2.79
N LEU A 14 9.84 -1.21 -1.66
CA LEU A 14 8.42 -1.55 -1.58
C LEU A 14 7.67 -0.30 -1.12
N LEU A 15 6.73 0.16 -1.96
CA LEU A 15 5.85 1.28 -1.66
C LEU A 15 4.45 0.75 -1.34
N VAL A 16 3.97 0.99 -0.12
CA VAL A 16 2.59 0.69 0.29
C VAL A 16 1.82 2.00 0.33
N ILE A 17 0.82 2.12 -0.54
CA ILE A 17 0.06 3.37 -0.74
C ILE A 17 -1.33 3.21 -0.12
N ASP A 18 -1.73 4.20 0.67
CA ASP A 18 -3.12 4.39 1.15
C ASP A 18 -3.73 3.20 1.89
N MET A 19 -2.89 2.39 2.55
CA MET A 19 -3.32 1.34 3.48
C MET A 19 -3.70 1.93 4.84
N GLN A 20 -4.64 2.88 4.83
CA GLN A 20 -5.09 3.65 5.99
C GLN A 20 -6.60 3.50 6.20
N GLY A 21 -7.07 3.82 7.41
CA GLY A 21 -8.46 3.64 7.81
C GLY A 21 -9.47 4.31 6.87
N ASP A 22 -9.14 5.47 6.33
CA ASP A 22 -9.99 6.23 5.39
C ASP A 22 -10.39 5.44 4.14
N PHE A 23 -9.57 4.48 3.70
CA PHE A 23 -9.86 3.67 2.52
C PHE A 23 -10.37 2.26 2.85
N LEU A 24 -10.27 1.84 4.11
CA LEU A 24 -10.43 0.43 4.50
C LEU A 24 -11.52 0.19 5.54
N LEU A 25 -11.86 1.21 6.34
CA LEU A 25 -12.83 1.10 7.41
C LEU A 25 -14.21 1.60 6.95
N PRO A 26 -15.31 1.02 7.48
CA PRO A 26 -16.67 1.45 7.16
C PRO A 26 -16.97 2.93 7.47
N GLU A 27 -16.28 3.49 8.46
CA GLU A 27 -16.36 4.91 8.84
C GLU A 27 -15.43 5.80 8.02
N GLY A 28 -14.56 5.22 7.19
CA GLY A 28 -13.57 5.92 6.39
C GLY A 28 -14.16 6.63 5.17
N TYR A 29 -13.40 7.60 4.64
CA TYR A 29 -13.75 8.37 3.45
C TYR A 29 -14.28 7.52 2.28
N ALA A 30 -13.62 6.42 1.93
CA ALA A 30 -14.01 5.59 0.78
C ALA A 30 -15.42 5.01 0.94
N ALA A 31 -15.77 4.59 2.16
CA ALA A 31 -17.09 4.05 2.47
C ALA A 31 -18.15 5.15 2.41
N GLN A 32 -17.84 6.32 2.98
CA GLN A 32 -18.73 7.50 2.94
C GLN A 32 -18.95 7.99 1.51
N ALA A 33 -17.95 7.85 0.63
CA ALA A 33 -18.05 8.13 -0.80
C ALA A 33 -18.81 7.03 -1.59
N GLY A 34 -19.30 5.98 -0.93
CA GLY A 34 -20.07 4.90 -1.55
C GLY A 34 -19.24 3.85 -2.29
N LEU A 35 -17.92 3.79 -2.06
CA LEU A 35 -17.05 2.78 -2.69
C LEU A 35 -17.23 1.41 -2.04
N ASN A 36 -17.13 0.35 -2.86
CA ASN A 36 -17.06 -1.01 -2.37
C ASN A 36 -15.67 -1.27 -1.77
N LEU A 37 -15.61 -1.44 -0.45
CA LEU A 37 -14.36 -1.67 0.29
C LEU A 37 -13.81 -3.10 0.15
N ALA A 38 -14.65 -4.09 -0.19
CA ALA A 38 -14.25 -5.49 -0.21
C ALA A 38 -12.95 -5.76 -1.01
N PRO A 39 -12.79 -5.26 -2.25
CA PRO A 39 -11.53 -5.42 -2.99
C PRO A 39 -10.34 -4.71 -2.33
N LEU A 40 -10.54 -3.56 -1.69
CA LEU A 40 -9.45 -2.81 -1.03
C LEU A 40 -8.96 -3.59 0.21
N VAL A 41 -9.88 -4.01 1.07
CA VAL A 41 -9.60 -4.81 2.27
C VAL A 41 -8.94 -6.14 1.91
N ALA A 42 -9.32 -6.76 0.78
CA ALA A 42 -8.72 -8.01 0.32
C ALA A 42 -7.20 -7.89 0.02
N THR A 43 -6.68 -6.68 -0.23
CA THR A 43 -5.25 -6.47 -0.49
C THR A 43 -4.36 -6.48 0.75
N ILE A 44 -4.94 -6.41 1.96
CA ILE A 44 -4.20 -6.38 3.23
C ILE A 44 -3.30 -7.62 3.35
N ARG A 45 -3.85 -8.82 3.20
CA ARG A 45 -3.10 -10.08 3.38
C ARG A 45 -1.96 -10.25 2.37
N PRO A 46 -2.15 -9.98 1.06
CA PRO A 46 -1.03 -9.93 0.11
C PRO A 46 0.07 -8.94 0.49
N ILE A 47 -0.30 -7.73 0.92
CA ILE A 47 0.66 -6.69 1.28
C ILE A 47 1.45 -7.06 2.54
N GLU A 48 0.81 -7.66 3.54
CA GLU A 48 1.50 -8.22 4.72
C GLU A 48 2.59 -9.23 4.34
N LYS A 49 2.31 -10.11 3.36
CA LYS A 49 3.30 -11.08 2.87
C LYS A 49 4.49 -10.39 2.22
N LEU A 50 4.25 -9.37 1.40
CA LEU A 50 5.31 -8.58 0.77
C LEU A 50 6.14 -7.81 1.80
N LEU A 51 5.50 -7.22 2.80
CA LEU A 51 6.16 -6.54 3.91
C LEU A 51 7.06 -7.51 4.69
N ALA A 52 6.60 -8.72 4.98
CA ALA A 52 7.38 -9.73 5.67
C ALA A 52 8.66 -10.10 4.90
N VAL A 53 8.54 -10.36 3.60
CA VAL A 53 9.68 -10.69 2.73
C VAL A 53 10.63 -9.49 2.58
N GLY A 54 10.09 -8.29 2.38
CA GLY A 54 10.88 -7.06 2.26
C GLY A 54 11.71 -6.77 3.51
N ARG A 55 11.11 -6.92 4.70
CA ARG A 55 11.81 -6.76 5.99
C ARG A 55 12.90 -7.81 6.17
N ALA A 56 12.64 -9.06 5.80
CA ALA A 56 13.63 -10.13 5.87
C ALA A 56 14.83 -9.90 4.94
N ALA A 57 14.64 -9.24 3.80
CA ALA A 57 15.70 -8.93 2.84
C ALA A 57 16.73 -7.89 3.33
N ARG A 58 16.46 -7.19 4.45
CA ARG A 58 17.31 -6.21 5.18
C ARG A 58 17.82 -4.99 4.41
N ARG A 59 17.96 -5.05 3.08
CA ARG A 59 18.43 -3.97 2.20
C ARG A 59 17.30 -3.32 1.39
N THR A 60 16.11 -3.94 1.36
CA THR A 60 14.93 -3.37 0.71
C THR A 60 14.37 -2.25 1.59
N SER A 61 14.27 -1.05 1.03
CA SER A 61 13.58 0.06 1.70
C SER A 61 12.07 -0.15 1.62
N ILE A 62 11.35 0.18 2.69
CA ILE A 62 9.89 0.08 2.76
C ILE A 62 9.34 1.44 3.13
N TRP A 63 8.41 1.95 2.32
CA TRP A 63 7.79 3.25 2.53
C TRP A 63 6.28 3.11 2.54
N PHE A 64 5.66 3.84 3.46
CA PHE A 64 4.22 4.03 3.50
C PHE A 64 3.94 5.44 2.98
N VAL A 65 3.11 5.55 1.96
CA VAL A 65 2.71 6.83 1.39
C VAL A 65 1.23 7.03 1.63
N SER A 66 0.90 8.21 2.11
CA SER A 66 -0.45 8.71 2.27
C SER A 66 -0.62 9.91 1.38
N PHE A 67 -1.61 9.87 0.49
CA PHE A 67 -2.06 11.06 -0.23
C PHE A 67 -3.32 11.60 0.43
N ALA A 68 -3.17 12.60 1.31
CA ALA A 68 -4.30 13.37 1.80
C ALA A 68 -4.61 14.48 0.78
N TRP A 69 -5.59 14.27 -0.10
CA TRP A 69 -6.14 15.34 -0.95
C TRP A 69 -7.66 15.38 -0.82
N PHE A 70 -8.15 15.87 0.33
CA PHE A 70 -9.59 16.02 0.59
C PHE A 70 -9.91 17.25 1.47
N ALA A 71 -9.28 18.40 1.19
CA ALA A 71 -9.51 19.63 1.96
C ALA A 71 -9.99 20.86 1.14
N GLU A 72 -10.27 20.76 -0.17
CA GLU A 72 -10.65 21.94 -0.98
C GLU A 72 -11.96 21.80 -1.75
N ARG A 73 -12.90 20.98 -1.29
CA ARG A 73 -14.27 20.98 -1.85
C ARG A 73 -15.31 21.04 -0.74
N ASN A 74 -15.47 22.24 -0.19
CA ASN A 74 -16.74 22.80 0.25
C ASN A 74 -16.78 24.26 -0.19
#